data_AF-A0A9E5HIK6-F1
#
_entry.id   AF-A0A9E5HIK6-F1
#
_cell.length_a   1.000
_cell.length_b   1.000
_cell.length_c   1.000
_cell.angle_alpha   90.00
_cell.angle_beta   90.00
_cell.angle_gamma   90.00
#
_symmetry.space_group_name_H-M   'P 1'
#
loop_
_entity.id
_entity.type
_entity.pdbx_description
1 polymer ?
#
loop_
_entity_poly.entity_id
_entity_poly.type
_entity_poly.pdbx_seq_one_letter_code
_entity_poly.pdbx_strand_id
1 'polypeptide(L)' 'MTKLADITHKIRSKNSGPFWITIDIFCTDAAEFERALIAADNGRVAHALGISVSDLKRYDLPDVR' A
#
# COMPACT_ATOMS: atom_id res chain seq x y z
N MET A 1 -11.92 0.47 13.08
CA MET A 1 -11.24 0.23 11.78
C MET A 1 -9.88 0.89 11.85
N THR A 2 -8.78 0.14 11.74
CA THR A 2 -7.42 0.70 11.71
C THR A 2 -7.17 1.40 10.38
N LYS A 3 -6.75 2.68 10.39
CA LYS A 3 -6.33 3.37 9.17
C LYS A 3 -4.85 3.09 8.93
N LEU A 4 -4.45 2.93 7.67
CA LEU A 4 -3.03 2.77 7.32
C LEU A 4 -2.20 3.97 7.80
N ALA A 5 -2.74 5.19 7.70
CA ALA A 5 -2.10 6.41 8.18
C ALA A 5 -1.77 6.41 9.69
N ASP A 6 -2.43 5.57 10.50
CA ASP A 6 -2.18 5.49 11.94
C ASP A 6 -1.01 4.52 12.28
N ILE A 7 -0.57 3.70 11.32
CA ILE A 7 0.41 2.62 11.54
C ILE A 7 1.60 2.66 10.57
N THR A 8 1.69 3.69 9.73
CA THR A 8 2.75 3.87 8.73
C THR A 8 3.33 5.28 8.81
N HIS A 9 4.62 5.43 8.55
CA HIS A 9 5.29 6.71 8.52
C HIS A 9 4.72 7.70 7.49
N LYS A 10 4.50 7.23 6.26
CA LYS A 10 4.08 8.09 5.14
C LYS A 10 3.38 7.31 4.07
N ILE A 11 2.30 7.87 3.53
CA ILE A 11 1.62 7.36 2.35
C ILE A 11 1.68 8.42 1.26
N ARG A 12 2.10 8.04 0.05
CA ARG A 12 2.17 8.92 -1.12
C ARG A 12 1.46 8.25 -2.28
N SER A 13 0.74 9.04 -3.07
CA SER A 13 0.35 8.64 -4.43
C SER A 13 1.19 9.38 -5.48
N LYS A 14 1.42 8.72 -6.61
CA LYS A 14 2.02 9.33 -7.81
C LYS A 14 1.34 8.80 -9.06
N ASN A 15 1.26 9.64 -10.08
CA ASN A 15 0.80 9.23 -11.39
C ASN A 15 1.83 8.25 -12.00
N SER A 16 1.35 7.14 -12.57
CA SER A 16 2.18 6.11 -13.22
C SER A 16 1.71 5.84 -14.65
N GLY A 17 1.34 6.91 -15.35
CA GLY A 17 0.88 6.88 -16.73
C GLY A 17 -0.65 6.99 -16.84
N PRO A 18 -1.21 6.83 -18.04
CA PRO A 18 -2.61 7.17 -18.31
C PRO A 18 -3.63 6.28 -17.57
N PHE A 19 -3.21 5.11 -17.08
CA PHE A 19 -4.11 4.10 -16.50
C PHE A 19 -3.72 3.65 -15.09
N TRP A 20 -2.59 4.11 -14.56
CA TRP A 20 -2.04 3.60 -13.31
C TRP A 20 -1.76 4.73 -12.33
N ILE A 21 -2.13 4.48 -11.08
CA ILE A 21 -1.64 5.22 -9.93
C ILE A 21 -0.73 4.30 -9.14
N THR A 22 0.40 4.82 -8.66
CA THR A 22 1.22 4.12 -7.67
C THR A 22 0.92 4.69 -6.30
N ILE A 23 0.71 3.81 -5.32
CA ILE A 23 0.60 4.18 -3.90
C ILE A 23 1.80 3.58 -3.19
N ASP A 24 2.65 4.45 -2.65
CA ASP A 24 3.80 4.06 -1.84
C ASP A 24 3.44 4.18 -0.35
N ILE A 25 3.69 3.13 0.40
CA ILE A 25 3.50 3.07 1.86
C ILE A 25 4.88 2.91 2.51
N PHE A 26 5.37 3.97 3.13
CA PHE A 26 6.64 3.99 3.83
C PHE A 26 6.45 3.65 5.30
N CYS A 27 7.28 2.75 5.81
CA CYS A 27 7.30 2.31 7.20
C CYS A 27 8.64 2.71 7.82
N THR A 28 8.63 3.07 9.10
CA THR A 28 9.83 3.50 9.85
C THR A 28 10.72 2.32 10.22
N ASP A 29 10.10 1.17 10.50
CA ASP A 29 10.76 -0.04 10.95
C ASP A 29 10.04 -1.30 10.44
N ALA A 30 10.65 -2.47 10.72
CA ALA A 30 10.10 -3.76 10.35
C ALA A 30 8.74 -4.04 11.00
N ALA A 31 8.49 -3.56 12.22
CA ALA A 31 7.23 -3.81 12.91
C ALA A 31 6.06 -3.03 12.28
N GLU A 32 6.28 -1.78 11.85
CA GLU A 32 5.34 -1.01 11.03
C GLU A 32 5.11 -1.68 9.68
N PHE A 33 6.18 -2.17 9.04
CA PHE A 33 6.07 -2.88 7.76
C PHE A 33 5.17 -4.10 7.88
N GLU A 34 5.40 -4.99 8.85
CA GLU A 34 4.55 -6.16 9.09
C GLU A 34 3.08 -5.79 9.36
N ARG A 35 2.83 -4.74 10.17
CA ARG A 35 1.47 -4.25 10.39
C ARG A 35 0.83 -3.73 9.12
N ALA A 36 1.58 -3.00 8.29
CA ALA A 36 1.12 -2.47 7.02
C ALA A 36 0.80 -3.60 6.03
N LEU A 37 1.60 -4.67 6.00
CA LEU A 37 1.38 -5.81 5.11
C LEU A 37 0.01 -6.46 5.36
N ILE A 38 -0.37 -6.61 6.62
CA ILE A 38 -1.66 -7.19 7.06
C ILE A 38 -2.80 -6.19 6.84
N ALA A 39 -2.58 -4.91 7.17
CA ALA A 39 -3.62 -3.90 7.07
C ALA A 39 -3.96 -3.53 5.61
N ALA A 40 -2.98 -3.56 4.71
CA ALA A 40 -3.11 -3.30 3.29
C ALA A 40 -3.42 -4.55 2.46
N ASP A 41 -4.23 -5.46 3.00
CA ASP A 41 -4.73 -6.64 2.27
C ASP A 41 -5.23 -6.28 0.85
N ASN A 42 -4.91 -7.12 -0.12
CA ASN A 42 -5.20 -6.87 -1.53
C ASN A 42 -6.70 -6.72 -1.80
N GLY A 43 -7.54 -7.50 -1.13
CA GLY A 43 -9.00 -7.39 -1.26
C GLY A 43 -9.52 -6.06 -0.76
N ARG A 44 -9.04 -5.62 0.41
CA ARG A 44 -9.39 -4.30 0.98
C ARG A 44 -8.90 -3.14 0.13
N VAL A 45 -7.68 -3.22 -0.41
CA VAL A 45 -7.11 -2.18 -1.28
C VAL A 45 -7.87 -2.12 -2.61
N ALA A 46 -8.11 -3.27 -3.25
CA ALA A 46 -8.86 -3.32 -4.50
C ALA A 46 -10.29 -2.79 -4.33
N HIS A 47 -10.98 -3.16 -3.24
CA HIS A 47 -12.29 -2.63 -2.90
C HIS A 47 -12.27 -1.10 -2.70
N ALA A 48 -11.28 -0.57 -1.98
CA ALA A 48 -11.16 0.87 -1.76
C ALA A 48 -10.87 1.66 -3.04
N LEU A 49 -10.19 1.05 -4.02
CA LEU A 49 -9.89 1.65 -5.32
C LEU A 49 -10.96 1.39 -6.39
N GLY A 50 -11.95 0.54 -6.10
CA GLY A 50 -13.00 0.17 -7.06
C GLY A 50 -12.50 -0.67 -8.24
N ILE A 51 -11.45 -1.47 -8.04
CA ILE A 51 -10.83 -2.33 -9.08
C ILE A 51 -10.93 -3.81 -8.72
N SER A 52 -10.68 -4.69 -9.68
CA SER A 52 -10.48 -6.12 -9.39
C SER A 52 -9.12 -6.34 -8.71
N VAL A 53 -9.03 -7.36 -7.85
CA VAL A 53 -7.75 -7.80 -7.26
C VAL A 53 -6.76 -8.20 -8.36
N SER A 54 -7.24 -8.70 -9.50
CA SER A 54 -6.39 -9.04 -10.67
C SER A 54 -5.67 -7.84 -11.28
N ASP A 55 -6.22 -6.64 -11.11
CA ASP A 55 -5.66 -5.39 -11.64
C ASP A 55 -4.67 -4.77 -10.65
N LEU A 56 -4.67 -5.20 -9.38
CA LEU A 56 -3.78 -4.71 -8.35
C LEU A 56 -2.39 -5.35 -8.47
N LYS A 57 -1.36 -4.52 -8.57
CA LYS A 57 0.04 -4.95 -8.44
C LYS A 57 0.59 -4.49 -7.10
N ARG A 58 1.08 -5.43 -6.31
CA ARG A 58 1.67 -5.17 -5.00
C ARG A 58 3.12 -5.66 -4.97
N TYR A 59 3.98 -4.83 -4.39
CA TYR A 59 5.40 -5.11 -4.21
C TYR A 59 5.75 -4.86 -2.76
N ASP A 60 6.17 -5.90 -2.06
CA ASP A 60 6.62 -5.82 -0.67
C ASP A 60 8.14 -5.64 -0.68
N LEU A 61 8.59 -4.43 -0.34
CA LEU A 61 10.00 -4.02 -0.42
C LEU A 61 10.55 -3.75 1.00
N PRO A 62 11.06 -4.77 1.72
CA PRO A 62 11.58 -4.60 3.08
C PRO A 62 12.88 -3.79 3.14
N ASP A 63 13.61 -3.70 2.01
CA ASP A 63 14.77 -2.84 1.83
C ASP A 63 14.67 -2.16 0.45
N VAL A 64 14.81 -0.84 0.44
CA VAL A 64 14.76 -0.01 -0.77
C VAL A 64 16.02 0.85 -0.76
N ARG A 65 17.06 0.35 -1.42
CA ARG A 65 18.32 1.09 -1.66
C ARG A 65 18.22 2.02 -2.85
#